data_AF-A0A8B8AXE1-F1
#
_entry.id   AF-A0A8B8AXE1-F1
#
_cell.length_a   1.000
_cell.length_b   1.000
_cell.length_c   1.000
_cell.angle_alpha   90.00
_cell.angle_beta   90.00
_cell.angle_gamma   90.00
#
_symmetry.space_group_name_H-M   'P 1'
#
loop_
_entity.id
_entity.type
_entity.pdbx_description
1 polymer ?
#
loop_
_entity_poly.entity_id
_entity_poly.type
_entity_poly.pdbx_seq_one_letter_code
_entity_poly.pdbx_strand_id
1 'polypeptide(L)'
;MCRTIELQERLQKVIREQFDGEVLVGQAVIIPAYDDKTPSSEELRGHNEGVPIKYLISAPTMRVPQCVDDTVNAYLAFRAVILAVRKHNMKNPEDQITSVLCPGLGTAVGMMVYTKCAQQMCLAYATHELRLPEHQFRVCPDNLWSMNKDQSQMIEGTVNNDDSRGLILD
;
A
#
# COMPACT_ATOMS: atom_id res chain seq x y z
N MET A 1 -20.14 18.48 -1.67
CA MET A 1 -20.00 17.71 -0.41
C MET A 1 -20.24 16.24 -0.73
N CYS A 2 -19.19 15.51 -1.14
CA CYS A 2 -19.27 14.06 -1.35
C CYS A 2 -19.54 13.42 0.02
N ARG A 3 -20.68 12.74 0.18
CA ARG A 3 -21.03 12.08 1.44
C ARG A 3 -20.23 10.78 1.48
N THR A 4 -19.46 10.53 2.54
CA THR A 4 -18.60 9.33 2.71
C THR A 4 -19.29 7.99 2.36
N ILE A 5 -20.62 7.93 2.52
CA ILE A 5 -21.48 6.80 2.15
C ILE A 5 -21.35 6.44 0.66
N GLU A 6 -21.28 7.43 -0.23
CA GLU A 6 -21.18 7.22 -1.68
C GLU A 6 -19.86 6.55 -2.11
N LEU A 7 -18.72 6.94 -1.50
CA LEU A 7 -17.41 6.32 -1.79
C LEU A 7 -17.35 4.86 -1.29
N GLN A 8 -17.85 4.61 -0.08
CA GLN A 8 -17.88 3.26 0.48
C GLN A 8 -18.76 2.32 -0.36
N GLU A 9 -19.95 2.75 -0.76
CA GLU A 9 -20.87 1.94 -1.57
C GLU A 9 -20.29 1.60 -2.94
N ARG A 10 -19.62 2.57 -3.59
CA ARG A 10 -18.90 2.33 -4.86
C ARG A 10 -17.78 1.32 -4.69
N LEU A 11 -16.97 1.45 -3.65
CA LEU A 11 -15.93 0.48 -3.34
C LEU A 11 -16.52 -0.92 -3.12
N GLN A 12 -17.56 -1.04 -2.29
CA GLN A 12 -18.22 -2.32 -2.02
C GLN A 12 -18.86 -2.94 -3.26
N LYS A 13 -19.40 -2.13 -4.17
CA LYS A 13 -19.89 -2.59 -5.47
C LYS A 13 -18.75 -3.19 -6.31
N VAL A 14 -17.64 -2.45 -6.45
CA VAL A 14 -16.46 -2.95 -7.20
C VAL A 14 -15.92 -4.24 -6.59
N ILE A 15 -15.83 -4.34 -5.26
CA ILE A 15 -15.37 -5.56 -4.58
C ILE A 15 -16.29 -6.76 -4.88
N ARG A 16 -17.61 -6.56 -4.83
CA ARG A 16 -18.57 -7.64 -5.15
C ARG A 16 -18.50 -8.07 -6.61
N GLU A 17 -18.38 -7.12 -7.54
CA GLU A 17 -18.47 -7.40 -8.98
C GLU A 17 -17.14 -7.85 -9.60
N GLN A 18 -15.99 -7.41 -9.08
CA GLN A 18 -14.68 -7.63 -9.70
C GLN A 18 -13.73 -8.50 -8.88
N PHE A 19 -14.03 -8.72 -7.60
CA PHE A 19 -13.19 -9.49 -6.67
C PHE A 19 -13.99 -10.60 -5.97
N ASP A 20 -15.13 -11.01 -6.53
CA ASP A 20 -16.01 -12.05 -5.99
C ASP A 20 -16.36 -11.84 -4.49
N GLY A 21 -16.44 -10.58 -4.07
CA GLY A 21 -16.78 -10.19 -2.71
C GLY A 21 -15.61 -9.99 -1.74
N GLU A 22 -14.35 -10.25 -2.13
CA GLU A 22 -13.21 -10.12 -1.22
C GLU A 22 -11.91 -9.69 -1.94
N VAL A 23 -11.28 -8.61 -1.45
CA VAL A 23 -9.91 -8.26 -1.85
C VAL A 23 -8.95 -8.93 -0.87
N LEU A 24 -8.03 -9.76 -1.37
CA LEU A 24 -7.08 -10.47 -0.52
C LEU A 24 -5.87 -9.60 -0.16
N VAL A 25 -5.20 -9.93 0.95
CA VAL A 25 -3.90 -9.33 1.29
C VAL A 25 -2.91 -9.60 0.15
N GLY A 26 -2.27 -8.55 -0.36
CA GLY A 26 -1.45 -8.64 -1.57
C GLY A 26 -2.17 -8.28 -2.88
N GLN A 27 -3.46 -7.93 -2.80
CA GLN A 27 -4.22 -7.28 -3.87
C GLN A 27 -4.60 -5.85 -3.47
N ALA A 28 -4.91 -5.03 -4.47
CA ALA A 28 -5.40 -3.68 -4.27
C ALA A 28 -6.40 -3.29 -5.36
N VAL A 29 -7.35 -2.44 -5.00
CA VAL A 29 -8.33 -1.87 -5.90
C VAL A 29 -8.22 -0.34 -5.90
N ILE A 30 -8.34 0.26 -7.08
CA ILE A 30 -8.30 1.71 -7.28
C ILE A 30 -9.67 2.13 -7.80
N ILE A 31 -10.27 3.13 -7.15
CA ILE A 31 -11.51 3.77 -7.63
C ILE A 31 -11.35 5.29 -7.63
N PRO A 32 -12.04 6.02 -8.52
CA PRO A 32 -12.13 7.47 -8.43
C PRO A 32 -12.71 7.90 -7.07
N ALA A 33 -12.09 8.88 -6.43
CA ALA A 33 -12.56 9.40 -5.15
C ALA A 33 -13.91 10.14 -5.30
N TYR A 34 -14.17 10.69 -6.49
CA TYR A 34 -15.37 11.45 -6.83
C TYR A 34 -16.01 10.88 -8.10
N ASP A 35 -17.34 10.92 -8.22
CA ASP A 35 -18.05 10.52 -9.44
C ASP A 35 -18.01 11.64 -10.48
N ASP A 36 -18.73 12.74 -10.22
CA ASP A 36 -18.91 13.80 -11.22
C ASP A 36 -18.34 15.16 -10.80
N LYS A 37 -18.30 15.46 -9.50
CA LYS A 37 -17.86 16.76 -8.99
C LYS A 37 -16.57 16.63 -8.17
N THR A 38 -15.46 17.00 -8.78
CA THR A 38 -14.21 17.26 -8.04
C THR A 38 -14.42 18.48 -7.14
N PRO A 39 -14.14 18.40 -5.83
CA PRO A 39 -14.25 19.54 -4.94
C PRO A 39 -13.32 20.67 -5.35
N SER A 40 -13.79 21.91 -5.21
CA SER A 40 -12.95 23.10 -5.37
C SER A 40 -11.93 23.21 -4.22
N SER A 41 -10.85 23.96 -4.45
CA SER A 41 -9.83 24.21 -3.42
C SER A 41 -10.39 24.89 -2.17
N GLU A 42 -11.42 25.73 -2.32
CA GLU A 42 -12.12 26.35 -1.19
C GLU A 42 -12.91 25.31 -0.38
N GLU A 43 -13.60 24.38 -1.05
CA GLU A 43 -14.30 23.24 -0.39
C GLU A 43 -13.31 22.31 0.33
N LEU A 44 -12.04 22.27 -0.07
CA LEU A 44 -10.98 21.45 0.51
C LEU A 44 -10.05 22.22 1.45
N ARG A 45 -10.36 23.47 1.79
CA ARG A 45 -9.50 24.26 2.66
C ARG A 45 -9.27 23.54 4.00
N GLY A 46 -8.00 23.34 4.35
CA GLY A 46 -7.60 22.59 5.56
C GLY A 46 -7.46 21.07 5.35
N HIS A 47 -7.70 20.56 4.15
CA HIS A 47 -7.54 19.16 3.77
C HIS A 47 -6.60 19.03 2.57
N ASN A 48 -5.51 18.27 2.73
CA ASN A 48 -4.55 18.00 1.65
C ASN A 48 -4.13 19.26 0.86
N GLU A 49 -3.87 20.35 1.59
CA GLU A 49 -3.46 21.65 1.01
C GLU A 49 -4.44 22.23 -0.02
N GLY A 50 -5.73 21.86 0.05
CA GLY A 50 -6.74 22.28 -0.93
C GLY A 50 -6.65 21.54 -2.27
N VAL A 51 -5.81 20.49 -2.35
CA VAL A 51 -5.64 19.65 -3.54
C VAL A 51 -6.53 18.41 -3.41
N PRO A 52 -7.43 18.15 -4.37
CA PRO A 52 -8.28 16.96 -4.32
C PRO A 52 -7.47 15.67 -4.47
N ILE A 53 -7.74 14.70 -3.59
CA ILE A 53 -7.26 13.32 -3.77
C ILE A 53 -8.15 12.67 -4.83
N LYS A 54 -7.62 12.45 -6.04
CA LYS A 54 -8.39 11.95 -7.18
C LYS A 54 -8.83 10.49 -7.04
N TYR A 55 -8.08 9.68 -6.30
CA TYR A 55 -8.23 8.22 -6.27
C TYR A 55 -8.17 7.69 -4.84
N LEU A 56 -9.02 6.71 -4.55
CA LEU A 56 -8.89 5.85 -3.38
C LEU A 56 -8.21 4.55 -3.82
N ILE A 57 -7.18 4.13 -3.07
CA ILE A 57 -6.58 2.80 -3.19
C ILE A 57 -6.94 2.02 -1.93
N SER A 58 -7.71 0.94 -2.09
CA SER A 58 -7.99 0.00 -0.99
C SER A 58 -7.06 -1.20 -1.11
N ALA A 59 -6.18 -1.37 -0.12
CA ALA A 59 -5.19 -2.44 -0.02
C ALA A 59 -5.28 -3.08 1.38
N PRO A 60 -5.98 -4.22 1.54
CA PRO A 60 -6.22 -4.82 2.84
C PRO A 60 -4.94 -5.41 3.44
N THR A 61 -4.76 -5.18 4.74
CA THR A 61 -3.65 -5.75 5.55
C THR A 61 -4.09 -6.95 6.37
N MET A 62 -5.39 -7.26 6.38
CA MET A 62 -6.02 -8.35 7.13
C MET A 62 -7.42 -8.63 6.56
N ARG A 63 -7.89 -9.88 6.66
CA ARG A 63 -9.25 -10.27 6.27
C ARG A 63 -10.29 -9.76 7.27
N VAL A 64 -10.01 -9.96 8.55
CA VAL A 64 -10.78 -9.46 9.68
C VAL A 64 -9.86 -8.70 10.63
N PRO A 65 -10.37 -7.77 11.45
CA PRO A 65 -9.61 -7.11 12.51
C PRO A 65 -8.86 -8.12 13.41
N GLN A 66 -7.53 -8.17 13.29
CA GLN A 66 -6.67 -9.05 14.09
C GLN A 66 -5.21 -8.55 14.14
N CYS A 67 -4.44 -9.04 15.11
CA CYS A 67 -2.99 -8.82 15.16
C CYS A 67 -2.32 -9.43 13.92
N VAL A 68 -1.39 -8.69 13.32
CA VAL A 68 -0.59 -9.09 12.15
C VAL A 68 0.89 -8.74 12.31
N ASP A 69 1.35 -8.50 13.54
CA ASP A 69 2.74 -8.11 13.84
C ASP A 69 3.76 -9.21 13.47
N ASP A 70 3.33 -10.48 13.47
CA ASP A 70 4.13 -11.64 13.10
C ASP A 70 3.99 -12.03 11.61
N THR A 71 3.59 -11.09 10.75
CA THR A 71 3.32 -11.33 9.33
C THR A 71 4.09 -10.38 8.41
N VAL A 72 4.02 -10.65 7.10
CA VAL A 72 4.53 -9.76 6.03
C VAL A 72 3.42 -8.91 5.40
N ASN A 73 2.31 -8.69 6.10
CA ASN A 73 1.12 -8.10 5.49
C ASN A 73 1.32 -6.64 5.05
N ALA A 74 2.18 -5.87 5.73
CA ALA A 74 2.50 -4.50 5.31
C ALA A 74 3.27 -4.50 3.98
N TYR A 75 4.24 -5.41 3.83
CA TYR A 75 4.96 -5.61 2.57
C TYR A 75 4.00 -5.98 1.44
N LEU A 76 3.14 -6.98 1.66
CA LEU A 76 2.20 -7.47 0.65
C LEU A 76 1.19 -6.39 0.23
N ALA A 77 0.61 -5.68 1.19
CA ALA A 77 -0.34 -4.60 0.91
C ALA A 77 0.33 -3.45 0.14
N PHE A 78 1.54 -3.02 0.52
CA PHE A 78 2.22 -1.93 -0.18
C PHE A 78 2.72 -2.33 -1.57
N ARG A 79 3.21 -3.56 -1.72
CA ARG A 79 3.49 -4.16 -3.04
C ARG A 79 2.26 -4.10 -3.93
N ALA A 80 1.08 -4.44 -3.40
CA ALA A 80 -0.16 -4.42 -4.16
C ALA A 80 -0.52 -3.00 -4.63
N VAL A 81 -0.32 -1.99 -3.78
CA VAL A 81 -0.49 -0.57 -4.15
C VAL A 81 0.39 -0.20 -5.34
N ILE A 82 1.69 -0.49 -5.28
CA ILE A 82 2.66 -0.18 -6.36
C ILE A 82 2.24 -0.83 -7.68
N LEU A 83 1.88 -2.12 -7.64
CA LEU A 83 1.47 -2.84 -8.84
C LEU A 83 0.13 -2.33 -9.41
N ALA A 84 -0.82 -1.97 -8.54
CA ALA A 84 -2.10 -1.42 -8.95
C ALA A 84 -1.92 -0.04 -9.61
N VAL A 85 -1.10 0.84 -9.04
CA VAL A 85 -0.77 2.16 -9.61
C VAL A 85 -0.10 2.00 -10.97
N ARG A 86 0.88 1.11 -11.10
CA ARG A 86 1.52 0.82 -12.40
C ARG A 86 0.49 0.35 -13.43
N LYS A 87 -0.39 -0.57 -13.05
CA LYS A 87 -1.46 -1.07 -13.93
C LYS A 87 -2.44 0.04 -14.33
N HIS A 88 -2.79 0.93 -13.40
CA HIS A 88 -3.64 2.10 -13.66
C HIS A 88 -2.95 3.04 -14.66
N ASN A 89 -1.70 3.43 -14.42
CA ASN A 89 -0.97 4.37 -15.26
C ASN A 89 -0.73 3.83 -16.68
N MET A 90 -0.54 2.51 -16.84
CA MET A 90 -0.46 1.87 -18.16
C MET A 90 -1.80 1.92 -18.93
N LYS A 91 -2.93 1.85 -18.21
CA LYS A 91 -4.27 1.92 -18.82
C LYS A 91 -4.76 3.34 -19.06
N ASN A 92 -4.29 4.30 -18.25
CA ASN A 92 -4.73 5.69 -18.23
C ASN A 92 -3.53 6.64 -18.40
N PRO A 93 -2.90 6.68 -19.59
CA PRO A 93 -1.70 7.49 -19.81
C PRO A 93 -1.92 9.00 -19.61
N GLU A 94 -3.15 9.48 -19.80
CA GLU A 94 -3.52 10.91 -19.66
C GLU A 94 -3.92 11.31 -18.22
N ASP A 95 -4.12 10.36 -17.31
CA ASP A 95 -4.46 10.64 -15.90
C ASP A 95 -3.73 9.69 -14.95
N GLN A 96 -2.41 9.84 -14.94
CA GLN A 96 -1.51 9.03 -14.13
C GLN A 96 -1.52 9.44 -12.66
N ILE A 97 -1.42 8.44 -11.79
CA ILE A 97 -1.12 8.61 -10.37
C ILE A 97 0.40 8.74 -10.23
N THR A 98 0.86 9.94 -9.89
CA THR A 98 2.28 10.28 -9.72
C THR A 98 2.73 10.28 -8.26
N SER A 99 1.78 10.32 -7.32
CA SER A 99 2.04 10.34 -5.88
C SER A 99 0.96 9.58 -5.13
N VAL A 100 1.34 8.86 -4.08
CA VAL A 100 0.42 8.14 -3.20
C VAL A 100 0.66 8.57 -1.76
N LEU A 101 -0.38 9.10 -1.10
CA LEU A 101 -0.39 9.24 0.35
C LEU A 101 -0.65 7.86 0.97
N CYS A 102 0.29 7.34 1.74
CA CYS A 102 0.19 6.00 2.31
C CYS A 102 0.33 6.04 3.85
N PRO A 103 -0.64 5.51 4.61
CA PRO A 103 -0.51 5.39 6.06
C PRO A 103 0.41 4.22 6.45
N GLY A 104 0.75 4.11 7.73
CA GLY A 104 1.38 2.90 8.27
C GLY A 104 0.43 1.70 8.16
N LEU A 105 0.73 0.79 7.23
CA LEU A 105 -0.11 -0.36 6.94
C LEU A 105 0.01 -1.43 8.05
N GLY A 106 -1.08 -1.69 8.76
CA GLY A 106 -1.15 -2.72 9.82
C GLY A 106 -0.75 -2.24 11.22
N THR A 107 -0.47 -0.96 11.43
CA THR A 107 0.08 -0.45 12.70
C THR A 107 -0.96 -0.11 13.78
N ALA A 108 -2.22 0.04 13.40
CA ALA A 108 -3.32 0.31 14.35
C ALA A 108 -3.87 -1.01 14.90
N VAL A 109 -5.05 -1.44 14.43
CA VAL A 109 -5.69 -2.71 14.85
C VAL A 109 -4.79 -3.93 14.60
N GLY A 110 -3.91 -3.84 13.61
CA GLY A 110 -2.96 -4.89 13.29
C GLY A 110 -1.80 -5.02 14.26
N MET A 111 -1.62 -4.05 15.17
CA MET A 111 -0.59 -4.04 16.20
C MET A 111 0.85 -4.19 15.67
N MET A 112 1.08 -4.02 14.36
CA MET A 112 2.41 -4.11 13.79
C MET A 112 3.27 -2.96 14.30
N VAL A 113 4.45 -3.28 14.83
CA VAL A 113 5.40 -2.27 15.31
C VAL A 113 5.75 -1.30 14.19
N TYR A 114 5.80 0.01 14.48
CA TYR A 114 5.98 1.06 13.46
C TYR A 114 7.25 0.89 12.63
N THR A 115 8.38 0.53 13.26
CA THR A 115 9.65 0.30 12.57
C THR A 115 9.59 -0.91 11.64
N LYS A 116 8.93 -1.99 12.07
CA LYS A 116 8.70 -3.19 11.26
C LYS A 116 7.81 -2.89 10.05
N CYS A 117 6.72 -2.14 10.25
CA CYS A 117 5.86 -1.66 9.18
C CYS A 117 6.64 -0.82 8.16
N ALA A 118 7.41 0.16 8.62
CA ALA A 118 8.23 1.02 7.77
C ALA A 118 9.28 0.22 6.98
N GLN A 119 9.96 -0.74 7.62
CA GLN A 119 10.93 -1.63 6.97
C GLN A 119 10.26 -2.46 5.86
N GLN A 120 9.12 -3.09 6.15
CA GLN A 120 8.37 -3.88 5.17
C GLN A 120 7.90 -3.03 3.97
N MET A 121 7.36 -1.83 4.22
CA MET A 121 6.95 -0.92 3.16
C MET A 121 8.15 -0.43 2.32
N CYS A 122 9.27 -0.10 2.97
CA CYS A 122 10.51 0.28 2.29
C CYS A 122 11.03 -0.84 1.39
N LEU A 123 11.04 -2.09 1.87
CA LEU A 123 11.45 -3.25 1.06
C LEU A 123 10.55 -3.45 -0.16
N ALA A 124 9.23 -3.29 -0.02
CA ALA A 124 8.31 -3.35 -1.15
C ALA A 124 8.59 -2.24 -2.17
N TYR A 125 8.88 -1.02 -1.70
CA TYR A 125 9.27 0.11 -2.57
C TYR A 125 10.57 -0.15 -3.33
N ALA A 126 11.64 -0.52 -2.61
CA ALA A 126 12.95 -0.84 -3.16
C ALA A 126 12.86 -1.98 -4.20
N THR A 127 12.08 -3.01 -3.90
CA THR A 127 11.91 -4.18 -4.78
C THR A 127 11.10 -3.84 -6.03
N HIS A 128 9.95 -3.19 -5.87
CA HIS A 128 8.96 -3.11 -6.93
C HIS A 128 8.95 -1.78 -7.67
N GLU A 129 9.23 -0.67 -7.00
CA GLU A 129 9.25 0.65 -7.62
C GLU A 129 10.64 1.05 -8.09
N LEU A 130 11.63 1.03 -7.19
CA LEU A 130 13.02 1.35 -7.55
C LEU A 130 13.70 0.22 -8.33
N ARG A 131 13.21 -1.02 -8.19
CA ARG A 131 13.76 -2.23 -8.81
C ARG A 131 15.26 -2.41 -8.55
N LEU A 132 15.67 -2.14 -7.30
CA LEU A 132 17.07 -2.26 -6.89
C LEU A 132 17.56 -3.71 -7.10
N PRO A 133 18.72 -3.92 -7.75
CA PRO A 133 19.23 -5.25 -8.10
C PRO A 133 19.30 -6.23 -6.92
N GLU A 134 19.78 -5.76 -5.76
CA GLU A 134 19.94 -6.53 -4.53
C GLU A 134 18.61 -6.99 -3.90
N HIS A 135 17.48 -6.43 -4.35
CA HIS A 135 16.15 -6.82 -3.92
C HIS A 135 15.41 -7.73 -4.92
N GLN A 136 15.94 -7.93 -6.13
CA GLN A 136 15.23 -8.63 -7.21
C GLN A 136 15.06 -10.14 -6.99
N PHE A 137 15.79 -10.74 -6.04
CA PHE A 137 15.54 -12.12 -5.61
C PHE A 137 14.10 -12.33 -5.09
N ARG A 138 13.41 -11.26 -4.63
CA ARG A 138 11.99 -11.33 -4.22
C ARG A 138 11.03 -11.42 -5.39
N VAL A 139 11.46 -11.03 -6.60
CA VAL A 139 10.68 -11.14 -7.83
C VAL A 139 10.91 -12.49 -8.49
N CYS A 140 12.15 -12.98 -8.46
CA CYS A 140 12.54 -14.29 -8.97
C CYS A 140 13.34 -15.03 -7.89
N PRO A 141 12.65 -15.71 -6.95
CA PRO A 141 13.32 -16.39 -5.85
C PRO A 141 14.00 -17.68 -6.33
N ASP A 142 15.22 -17.92 -5.84
CA ASP A 142 15.99 -19.10 -6.20
C ASP A 142 15.38 -20.40 -5.64
N ASN A 143 14.87 -20.36 -4.41
CA ASN A 143 14.28 -21.50 -3.72
C ASN A 143 13.41 -21.08 -2.52
N LEU A 144 12.65 -22.02 -1.98
CA LEU A 144 11.78 -21.78 -0.82
C LEU A 144 12.55 -21.41 0.46
N TRP A 145 13.81 -21.85 0.59
CA TRP A 145 14.60 -21.56 1.78
C TRP A 145 15.00 -20.08 1.84
N SER A 146 15.43 -19.49 0.72
CA SER A 146 15.74 -18.05 0.67
C SER A 146 14.49 -17.19 0.89
N MET A 147 13.34 -17.61 0.35
CA MET A 147 12.06 -16.94 0.61
C MET A 147 11.65 -17.00 2.08
N ASN A 148 11.79 -18.17 2.72
CA ASN A 148 11.48 -18.32 4.14
C ASN A 148 12.39 -17.44 5.00
N LYS A 149 13.69 -17.41 4.71
CA LYS A 149 14.65 -16.55 5.40
C LYS A 149 14.31 -15.06 5.26
N ASP A 150 13.95 -14.62 4.05
CA ASP A 150 13.53 -13.24 3.79
C ASP A 150 12.25 -12.86 4.56
N GLN A 151 11.26 -13.74 4.55
CA GLN A 151 10.04 -13.57 5.34
C GLN A 151 10.33 -13.46 6.84
N SER A 152 11.17 -14.35 7.39
CA SER A 152 11.58 -14.28 8.80
C SER A 152 12.25 -12.96 9.13
N GLN A 153 13.15 -12.46 8.28
CA GLN A 153 13.81 -11.16 8.47
C GLN A 153 12.81 -9.99 8.48
N MET A 154 11.80 -10.03 7.62
CA MET A 154 10.73 -9.02 7.59
C MET A 154 9.83 -9.07 8.83
N ILE A 155 9.63 -10.26 9.43
CA ILE A 155 8.80 -10.47 10.60
C ILE A 155 9.54 -10.11 11.89
N GLU A 156 10.78 -10.54 12.02
CA GLU A 156 11.62 -10.27 13.20
C GLU A 156 12.00 -8.79 13.29
N GLY A 157 12.05 -8.10 12.14
CA GLY A 157 12.56 -6.75 12.01
C GLY A 157 14.08 -6.74 12.12
N THR A 158 14.73 -5.69 11.62
CA THR A 158 16.16 -5.51 11.89
C THR A 158 16.32 -5.14 13.36
N VAL A 159 16.83 -6.08 14.19
CA VAL A 159 17.36 -5.76 15.52
C VAL A 159 18.64 -4.94 15.30
N ASN A 160 18.49 -3.65 15.05
CA ASN A 160 19.63 -2.74 15.00
C ASN A 160 20.00 -2.39 16.44
N ASN A 161 21.05 -3.02 16.95
CA ASN A 161 21.82 -2.55 18.11
C ASN A 161 22.64 -1.28 17.78
N ASP A 162 22.36 -0.57 16.68
CA ASP A 162 23.10 0.63 16.29
C ASP A 162 22.18 1.61 15.54
N ASP A 163 21.71 2.60 16.28
CA ASP A 163 20.80 3.67 15.87
C ASP A 163 21.58 4.85 15.22
N SER A 164 22.47 4.57 14.26
CA SER A 164 23.38 5.61 13.73
C SER A 164 23.62 5.65 12.22
N ARG A 165 22.91 4.87 11.40
CA ARG A 165 22.94 5.08 9.94
C ARG A 165 21.53 5.04 9.36
N GLY A 166 20.88 6.20 9.38
CA GLY A 166 19.76 6.46 8.49
C GLY A 166 20.17 6.12 7.06
N LEU A 167 19.32 5.39 6.35
CA LEU A 167 19.43 5.20 4.91
C LEU A 167 19.39 6.59 4.27
N ILE A 168 20.56 7.10 3.90
CA ILE A 168 20.68 8.24 3.01
C ILE A 168 20.28 7.70 1.64
N LEU A 169 19.10 8.14 1.18
CA LEU A 169 18.73 8.07 -0.21
C LEU A 169 19.47 9.23 -0.89
N ASP A 170 20.57 8.93 -1.58
CA ASP A 170 21.24 9.85 -2.50
C ASP A 170 20.43 10.00 -3.81
#